data_AF-A0AAU1LJK4-F1
#
_entry.id   AF-A0AAU1LJK4-F1
#
_cell.length_a   1.000
_cell.length_b   1.000
_cell.length_c   1.000
_cell.angle_alpha   90.00
_cell.angle_beta   90.00
_cell.angle_gamma   90.00
#
_symmetry.space_group_name_H-M   'P 1'
#
loop_
_entity.id
_entity.type
_entity.pdbx_description
1 polymer ?
#
loop_
_entity_poly.entity_id
_entity_poly.type
_entity_poly.pdbx_seq_one_letter_code
_entity_poly.pdbx_strand_id
1 'polypeptide(L)' 'MRCPGCGMPSWRVHGRYVRRLGDAPVAGSPVVIELTVRRFKCLSSRCPAVTFAEQIEG' A
#
# COMPACT_ATOMS: atom_id res chain seq x y z
N MET A 1 -6.62 -8.35 -0.50
CA MET A 1 -6.89 -6.95 -0.11
C MET A 1 -8.23 -6.49 -0.66
N ARG A 2 -8.89 -5.50 -0.04
CA ARG A 2 -10.15 -4.93 -0.55
C ARG A 2 -9.88 -3.55 -1.14
N CYS A 3 -10.50 -3.26 -2.29
CA CYS A 3 -10.40 -1.94 -2.89
C CYS A 3 -11.09 -0.92 -1.96
N PRO A 4 -10.40 0.16 -1.51
CA PRO A 4 -11.01 1.15 -0.63
C PRO A 4 -12.13 1.94 -1.32
N GLY A 5 -12.11 2.02 -2.66
CA GLY A 5 -13.15 2.72 -3.42
C GLY A 5 -14.46 1.96 -3.59
N CYS A 6 -14.45 0.62 -3.61
CA CYS A 6 -15.66 -0.17 -3.88
C CYS A 6 -15.82 -1.46 -3.05
N GLY A 7 -14.93 -1.73 -2.10
CA GLY A 7 -14.97 -2.91 -1.22
C GLY A 7 -14.65 -4.26 -1.88
N MET A 8 -14.50 -4.30 -3.21
CA MET A 8 -14.25 -5.53 -3.96
C MET A 8 -12.93 -6.18 -3.52
N PRO A 9 -12.94 -7.47 -3.11
CA PRO A 9 -11.72 -8.19 -2.85
C PRO A 9 -10.91 -8.36 -4.13
N SER A 10 -9.59 -8.26 -4.02
CA SER A 10 -8.66 -8.53 -5.10
C SER A 10 -7.41 -9.25 -4.58
N TRP A 11 -6.94 -10.18 -5.41
CA TRP A 11 -5.68 -10.92 -5.28
C TRP A 11 -4.69 -10.57 -6.41
N ARG A 12 -5.09 -9.76 -7.40
CA ARG A 12 -4.24 -9.43 -8.55
C ARG A 12 -3.24 -8.33 -8.19
N VAL A 13 -1.99 -8.71 -7.94
CA VAL A 13 -0.89 -7.74 -7.76
C VAL A 13 -0.54 -7.11 -9.11
N HIS A 14 -0.54 -5.79 -9.16
CA HIS A 14 -0.08 -5.00 -10.29
C HIS A 14 1.43 -4.70 -10.22
N GLY A 15 1.95 -4.50 -9.01
CA GLY A 15 3.36 -4.20 -8.79
C GLY A 15 3.67 -4.00 -7.31
N ARG A 16 4.91 -3.65 -7.02
CA ARG A 16 5.38 -3.27 -5.68
C ARG A 16 6.14 -1.96 -5.77
N TYR A 17 6.11 -1.18 -4.71
CA TYR A 17 6.95 0.01 -4.55
C TYR A 17 7.45 0.11 -3.12
N VAL A 18 8.56 0.81 -2.92
CA VAL A 18 9.09 1.09 -1.58
C VAL A 18 8.59 2.45 -1.11
N ARG A 19 8.01 2.49 0.09
CA ARG A 19 7.64 3.71 0.81
C ARG A 19 8.62 3.89 1.96
N ARG A 20 9.32 5.02 1.98
CA ARG A 20 10.20 5.40 3.09
C ARG A 20 9.42 6.21 4.11
N LEU A 21 9.47 5.82 5.37
CA LEU A 21 8.83 6.51 6.49
C LEU A 21 9.93 6.93 7.47
N GLY A 22 9.91 8.19 7.89
CA GLY A 22 10.73 8.62 9.02
C GLY A 22 10.14 8.09 10.32
N ASP A 23 10.98 7.63 11.23
CA ASP A 23 10.61 7.23 12.58
C ASP A 23 11.33 8.09 13.62
N ALA A 24 10.96 7.92 14.89
CA ALA A 24 11.63 8.57 16.02
C ALA A 24 13.15 8.23 16.00
N PRO A 25 14.01 9.22 16.27
CA PRO A 25 15.45 8.97 16.28
C PRO A 25 15.83 8.03 17.42
N VAL A 26 16.74 7.09 17.15
CA VAL A 26 17.30 6.19 18.15
C VAL A 26 18.68 6.70 18.55
N ALA A 27 18.83 7.07 19.83
CA ALA A 27 20.05 7.69 20.35
C ALA A 27 20.54 8.89 19.53
N GLY A 28 19.60 9.72 19.04
CA GLY A 28 19.90 10.89 18.21
C GLY A 28 20.18 10.61 16.73
N SER A 29 20.19 9.33 16.32
CA SER A 29 20.34 8.96 14.91
C SER A 29 18.96 8.89 14.23
N PRO A 30 18.76 9.54 13.06
CA PRO A 30 17.50 9.45 12.33
C PRO A 30 17.28 8.01 11.85
N VAL A 31 16.04 7.53 12.02
CA VAL A 31 15.63 6.19 11.58
C VAL A 31 14.66 6.31 10.42
N VAL A 32 14.86 5.46 9.40
CA VAL A 32 13.98 5.34 8.25
C VAL A 32 13.52 3.91 8.10
N ILE A 33 12.22 3.72 8.00
CA ILE A 33 11.59 2.43 7.70
C ILE A 33 11.35 2.37 6.18
N GLU A 34 11.95 1.38 5.52
CA GLU A 34 11.66 1.05 4.13
C GLU A 34 10.57 -0.01 4.03
N LEU A 35 9.35 0.42 3.74
CA LEU A 35 8.21 -0.48 3.60
C LEU A 35 8.00 -0.86 2.13
N THR A 36 8.08 -2.15 1.81
CA THR A 36 7.68 -2.65 0.49
C THR A 36 6.17 -2.86 0.44
N VAL A 37 5.48 -2.04 -0.35
CA VAL A 37 4.03 -2.02 -0.47
C VAL A 37 3.60 -2.63 -1.81
N ARG A 38 2.66 -3.58 -1.79
CA ARG A 38 2.00 -4.13 -2.97
C ARG A 38 0.89 -3.20 -3.46
N ARG A 39 0.85 -2.98 -4.77
CA ARG A 39 -0.26 -2.34 -5.48
C ARG A 39 -1.08 -3.44 -6.18
N PHE A 40 -2.39 -3.46 -5.96
CA PHE A 40 -3.34 -4.43 -6.54
C PHE A 40 -4.12 -3.79 -7.69
N LYS A 41 -4.62 -4.59 -8.64
CA LYS A 41 -5.67 -4.17 -9.59
C LYS A 41 -7.05 -4.42 -8.98
N CYS A 42 -7.97 -3.47 -9.08
CA CYS A 42 -9.37 -3.70 -8.75
C CYS A 42 -9.99 -4.65 -9.78
N LEU A 43 -10.81 -5.60 -9.32
CA LEU A 43 -11.51 -6.55 -10.18
C LEU A 43 -12.86 -6.01 -10.67
N SER A 44 -13.37 -4.94 -10.05
CA SER A 44 -14.57 -4.26 -10.53
C SER A 44 -14.23 -3.37 -11.71
N SER A 45 -14.78 -3.70 -12.88
CA SER A 45 -14.63 -2.92 -14.11
C SER A 45 -15.24 -1.52 -14.03
N ARG A 46 -16.16 -1.30 -13.08
CA ARG A 46 -16.83 -0.01 -12.85
C ARG A 46 -16.12 0.85 -11.79
N CYS A 47 -15.10 0.32 -11.12
CA CYS A 47 -14.41 1.06 -10.06
C CYS A 47 -13.38 2.03 -10.65
N PRO A 48 -13.44 3.34 -10.32
CA PRO A 48 -12.52 4.34 -10.88
C PRO A 48 -11.10 4.21 -10.35
N ALA A 49 -10.89 3.55 -9.21
CA ALA A 49 -9.55 3.43 -8.61
C ALA A 49 -8.58 2.65 -9.52
N VAL A 50 -9.07 1.68 -10.31
CA VAL A 50 -8.33 0.74 -11.21
C VAL A 50 -7.23 -0.07 -10.52
N THR A 51 -6.36 0.57 -9.75
CA THR A 51 -5.38 -0.02 -8.83
C THR A 51 -5.48 0.61 -7.45
N PHE A 52 -5.01 -0.08 -6.43
CA PHE A 52 -4.96 0.44 -5.06
C PHE A 52 -3.82 -0.21 -4.28
N ALA A 53 -3.23 0.51 -3.33
CA ALA A 53 -2.18 -0.04 -2.46
C ALA A 53 -2.79 -0.99 -1.42
N GLU A 54 -2.02 -1.96 -0.92
CA GLU A 54 -2.38 -2.60 0.35
C GLU A 54 -2.47 -1.56 1.47
N GLN A 55 -3.47 -1.75 2.31
CA GLN A 55 -3.64 -1.04 3.55
C GLN A 55 -2.82 -1.78 4.61
N ILE A 56 -1.84 -1.08 5.17
CA ILE A 56 -0.96 -1.57 6.24
C ILE A 56 -1.37 -0.77 7.47
N GLU A 57 -1.80 -1.44 8.53
CA GLU A 57 -2.05 -0.81 9.83
C GLU A 57 -0.71 -0.45 10.46
N GLY A 58 -0.64 0.74 11.06
CA GLY A 58 0.54 1.28 11.73
C GLY A 58 0.51 1.01 13.22
#